data_AF-A0A2Y6A796-F1
#
_entry.id   AF-A0A2Y6A796-F1
#
_cell.length_a   1.000
_cell.length_b   1.000
_cell.length_c   1.000
_cell.angle_alpha   90.00
_cell.angle_beta   90.00
_cell.angle_gamma   90.00
#
_symmetry.space_group_name_H-M   'P 1'
#
loop_
_entity.id
_entity.type
_entity.pdbx_description
1 polymer ?
#
loop_
_entity_poly.entity_id
_entity_poly.type
_entity_poly.pdbx_seq_one_letter_code
_entity_poly.pdbx_strand_id
1 'polypeptide(L)'
;MRINRLLKQELRAQNLRYEGALNPADPMANYRLIPVKRLVTRLGLTPWYQDAPLSEQVPQPEKVTLLLRQHIGASAIACVQKGDRVVHGQCVGQIPHGTLGAPIHASIDGMVSDVTENAITLVRG
;
A
#
# COMPACT_ATOMS: atom_id res chain seq x y z
N MET A 1 3.11 14.79 17.93
CA MET A 1 3.19 13.39 17.45
C MET A 1 4.61 12.95 17.01
N ARG A 2 5.70 13.45 17.60
CA ARG A 2 7.10 13.08 17.23
C ARG A 2 7.63 11.92 18.10
N ILE A 3 7.30 11.97 19.40
CA ILE A 3 7.68 10.99 20.42
C ILE A 3 7.12 9.60 20.12
N ASN A 4 5.83 9.48 19.77
CA ASN A 4 5.21 8.19 19.44
C ASN A 4 5.84 7.52 18.21
N ARG A 5 6.39 8.30 17.27
CA ARG A 5 7.05 7.76 16.08
C ARG A 5 8.43 7.18 16.44
N LEU A 6 9.17 7.88 17.30
CA LEU A 6 10.46 7.42 17.84
C LEU A 6 10.30 6.17 18.72
N LEU A 7 9.34 6.18 19.66
CA LEU A 7 9.03 5.01 20.50
C LEU A 7 8.67 3.79 19.67
N LYS A 8 7.83 3.94 18.64
CA LYS A 8 7.48 2.83 17.75
C LYS A 8 8.66 2.33 16.92
N GLN A 9 9.63 3.18 16.58
CA GLN A 9 10.85 2.75 15.90
C GLN A 9 11.73 1.91 16.83
N GLU A 10 11.95 2.39 18.05
CA GLU A 10 12.78 1.72 19.06
C GLU A 10 12.18 0.37 19.47
N LEU A 11 10.87 0.33 19.78
CA LEU A 11 10.18 -0.91 20.18
C LEU A 11 10.17 -1.96 19.06
N ARG A 12 10.15 -1.53 17.78
CA ARG A 12 10.28 -2.44 16.63
C ARG A 12 11.70 -2.93 16.45
N ALA A 13 12.71 -2.10 16.67
CA ALA A 13 14.12 -2.51 16.63
C ALA A 13 14.41 -3.60 17.68
N GLN A 14 13.76 -3.50 18.84
CA GLN A 14 13.83 -4.48 19.93
C GLN A 14 12.88 -5.69 19.73
N ASN A 15 12.12 -5.72 18.62
CA ASN A 15 11.19 -6.79 18.25
C ASN A 15 10.15 -7.15 19.35
N LEU A 16 9.77 -6.16 20.16
CA LEU A 16 8.84 -6.35 21.28
C LEU A 16 7.41 -6.54 20.76
N ARG A 17 6.78 -7.63 21.18
CA ARG A 17 5.37 -7.93 20.89
C ARG A 17 4.51 -7.52 22.08
N TYR A 18 3.23 -7.27 21.79
CA TYR A 18 2.25 -7.04 22.85
C TYR A 18 2.01 -8.34 23.61
N GLU A 19 2.32 -8.33 24.90
CA GLU A 19 2.07 -9.43 25.85
C GLU A 19 1.09 -8.90 26.91
N GLY A 20 -0.21 -9.02 26.65
CA GLY A 20 -1.24 -8.57 27.58
C GLY A 20 -2.57 -9.25 27.31
N ALA A 21 -3.39 -9.36 28.36
CA ALA A 21 -4.76 -9.86 28.21
C ALA A 21 -5.58 -8.87 27.39
N LEU A 22 -6.28 -9.39 26.37
CA LEU A 22 -7.25 -8.58 25.63
C LEU A 22 -8.42 -8.29 26.57
N ASN A 23 -8.69 -6.99 26.77
CA ASN A 23 -9.86 -6.57 27.54
C ASN A 23 -11.14 -6.96 26.80
N PRO A 24 -12.24 -7.27 27.54
CA PRO A 24 -13.53 -7.48 26.92
C PRO A 24 -13.99 -6.22 26.19
N ALA A 25 -14.79 -6.40 25.14
CA ALA A 25 -15.36 -5.28 24.37
C ALA A 25 -16.21 -4.38 25.28
N ASP A 26 -16.03 -3.05 25.18
CA ASP A 26 -16.83 -2.06 25.92
C ASP A 26 -18.31 -2.17 25.50
N PRO A 27 -19.24 -2.51 26.41
CA PRO A 27 -20.68 -2.58 26.11
C PRO A 27 -21.24 -1.26 25.55
N MET A 28 -20.62 -0.13 25.91
CA MET A 28 -21.03 1.20 25.47
C MET A 28 -20.73 1.45 23.98
N ALA A 29 -19.86 0.66 23.34
CA ALA A 29 -19.52 0.82 21.92
C ALA A 29 -20.76 0.78 21.01
N ASN A 30 -21.75 -0.06 21.33
CA ASN A 30 -23.00 -0.18 20.59
C ASN A 30 -23.86 1.10 20.63
N TYR A 31 -23.77 1.85 21.73
CA TYR A 31 -24.60 3.05 21.96
C TYR A 31 -23.90 4.36 21.53
N ARG A 32 -22.59 4.32 21.24
CA ARG A 32 -21.81 5.47 20.72
C ARG A 32 -21.83 5.56 19.19
N LEU A 33 -22.52 4.65 18.51
CA LEU A 33 -22.61 4.65 17.05
C LEU A 33 -23.38 5.89 16.57
N ILE A 34 -22.78 6.61 15.62
CA ILE A 34 -23.44 7.72 14.93
C ILE A 34 -24.12 7.15 13.69
N PRO A 35 -25.40 7.47 13.44
CA PRO A 35 -26.06 7.07 12.20
C PRO A 35 -25.23 7.47 10.98
N VAL A 36 -24.96 6.53 10.07
CA VAL A 36 -24.10 6.73 8.89
C VAL A 36 -24.52 7.98 8.10
N LYS A 37 -25.83 8.19 7.93
CA LYS A 37 -26.38 9.39 7.28
C LYS A 37 -25.89 10.70 7.91
N ARG A 38 -25.91 10.80 9.25
CA ARG A 38 -25.41 11.99 9.97
C ARG A 38 -23.90 12.16 9.79
N LEU A 39 -23.16 11.06 9.76
CA LEU A 39 -21.72 11.08 9.54
C LEU A 39 -21.38 11.58 8.12
N VAL A 40 -22.07 11.07 7.09
CA VAL A 40 -21.92 11.49 5.69
C VAL A 40 -22.15 12.99 5.55
N THR A 41 -23.24 13.52 6.12
CA THR A 41 -23.53 14.96 6.10
C THR A 41 -22.45 15.76 6.81
N ARG A 42 -21.99 15.32 7.99
CA ARG A 42 -20.96 16.02 8.79
C ARG A 42 -19.59 16.03 8.10
N LEU A 43 -19.25 14.98 7.36
CA LEU A 43 -18.02 14.90 6.57
C LEU A 43 -18.12 15.61 5.21
N GLY A 44 -19.29 16.17 4.87
CA GLY A 44 -19.51 16.83 3.58
C GLY A 44 -19.55 15.87 2.40
N LEU A 45 -19.76 14.57 2.64
CA LEU A 45 -19.65 13.53 1.62
C LEU A 45 -20.94 13.33 0.80
N THR A 46 -21.99 14.12 1.07
CA THR A 46 -23.29 14.00 0.40
C THR A 46 -23.20 13.94 -1.14
N PRO A 47 -22.37 14.76 -1.83
CA PRO A 47 -22.24 14.68 -3.29
C PRO A 47 -21.64 13.37 -3.82
N TRP A 48 -20.90 12.64 -2.97
CA TRP A 48 -20.22 11.40 -3.33
C TRP A 48 -20.94 10.15 -2.79
N TYR A 49 -21.98 10.32 -1.95
CA TYR A 49 -22.78 9.23 -1.41
C TYR A 49 -23.88 8.82 -2.39
N GLN A 50 -23.44 8.30 -3.53
CA GLN A 50 -24.27 7.85 -4.65
C GLN A 50 -23.89 6.41 -5.02
N ASP A 51 -24.75 5.75 -5.79
CA ASP A 51 -24.47 4.40 -6.27
C ASP A 51 -23.22 4.41 -7.18
N ALA A 52 -22.29 3.50 -6.90
CA ALA A 52 -21.06 3.32 -7.65
C ALA A 52 -21.08 1.94 -8.33
N PRO A 53 -21.79 1.80 -9.48
CA PRO A 53 -21.85 0.54 -10.20
C PRO A 53 -20.46 0.11 -10.66
N LEU A 54 -20.23 -1.21 -10.68
CA LEU A 54 -18.98 -1.78 -11.19
C LEU A 54 -18.87 -1.50 -12.70
N SER A 55 -17.75 -0.91 -13.12
CA SER A 55 -17.40 -0.76 -14.54
C SER A 55 -16.34 -1.81 -14.90
N GLU A 56 -16.53 -2.47 -16.05
CA GLU A 56 -15.52 -3.40 -16.61
C GLU A 56 -14.38 -2.68 -17.33
N GLN A 57 -14.47 -1.36 -17.49
CA GLN A 57 -13.43 -0.58 -18.16
C GLN A 57 -12.15 -0.54 -17.31
N VAL A 58 -11.10 -1.18 -17.79
CA VAL A 58 -9.77 -1.16 -17.17
C VAL A 58 -8.98 0.04 -17.69
N PRO A 59 -8.45 0.92 -16.82
CA PRO A 59 -7.58 2.01 -17.24
C PRO A 59 -6.37 1.51 -18.02
N GLN A 60 -6.04 2.17 -19.13
CA GLN A 60 -4.86 1.86 -19.96
C GLN A 60 -3.83 3.00 -19.83
N PRO A 61 -3.07 3.07 -18.73
CA PRO A 61 -2.06 4.10 -18.56
C PRO A 61 -0.88 3.87 -19.51
N GLU A 62 -0.34 4.96 -20.08
CA GLU A 62 0.89 4.97 -20.88
C GLU A 62 2.15 4.81 -20.03
N LYS A 63 2.08 5.22 -18.75
CA LYS A 63 3.21 5.23 -17.82
C LYS A 63 2.74 4.86 -16.42
N VAL A 64 3.50 4.01 -15.74
CA VAL A 64 3.25 3.63 -14.34
C VAL A 64 4.53 3.73 -13.52
N THR A 65 4.39 4.07 -12.24
CA THR A 65 5.49 4.09 -11.28
C THR A 65 5.17 3.11 -10.16
N LEU A 66 6.00 2.07 -10.04
CA LEU A 66 5.93 1.03 -9.03
C LEU A 66 6.86 1.41 -7.88
N LEU A 67 6.30 1.74 -6.72
CA LEU A 67 7.09 2.05 -5.53
C LEU A 67 7.69 0.76 -4.96
N LEU A 68 8.96 0.77 -4.58
CA LEU A 68 9.64 -0.39 -3.98
C LEU A 68 9.20 -0.65 -2.52
N ARG A 69 8.56 0.34 -1.89
CA ARG A 69 8.03 0.28 -0.52
C ARG A 69 6.50 0.40 -0.50
N GLN A 70 5.81 -0.64 -0.96
CA GLN A 70 4.33 -0.70 -0.98
C GLN A 70 3.72 -1.42 0.23
N HIS A 71 4.52 -2.23 0.94
CA HIS A 71 4.05 -3.07 2.03
C HIS A 71 4.78 -2.79 3.35
N ILE A 72 4.29 -3.37 4.44
CA ILE A 72 4.80 -3.14 5.81
C ILE A 72 6.23 -3.69 5.99
N GLY A 73 6.56 -4.79 5.28
CA GLY A 73 7.85 -5.46 5.28
C GLY A 73 9.04 -4.64 4.75
N ALA A 74 10.18 -5.30 4.57
CA ALA A 74 11.40 -4.68 4.01
C ALA A 74 11.18 -4.23 2.56
N SER A 75 11.71 -3.06 2.15
CA SER A 75 11.54 -2.59 0.77
C SER A 75 12.07 -3.63 -0.23
N ALA A 76 11.36 -3.81 -1.33
CA ALA A 76 11.83 -4.65 -2.43
C ALA A 76 13.07 -4.02 -3.09
N ILE A 77 13.96 -4.86 -3.59
CA ILE A 77 15.15 -4.46 -4.36
C ILE A 77 14.81 -4.69 -5.82
N ALA A 78 14.99 -3.66 -6.65
CA ALA A 78 14.77 -3.79 -8.09
C ALA A 78 15.66 -4.89 -8.68
N CYS A 79 15.09 -5.79 -9.48
CA CYS A 79 15.81 -6.85 -10.20
C CYS A 79 15.89 -6.61 -11.71
N VAL A 80 15.46 -5.43 -12.17
CA VAL A 80 15.51 -4.96 -13.56
C VAL A 80 16.30 -3.66 -13.65
N GLN A 81 16.75 -3.31 -14.85
CA GLN A 81 17.52 -2.10 -15.15
C GLN A 81 16.79 -1.23 -16.19
N LYS A 82 17.19 0.03 -16.27
CA LYS A 82 16.68 0.95 -17.29
C LYS A 82 16.96 0.42 -18.69
N GLY A 83 15.94 0.39 -19.54
CA GLY A 83 15.98 -0.14 -20.90
C GLY A 83 15.47 -1.58 -21.03
N ASP A 84 15.28 -2.31 -19.92
CA ASP A 84 14.76 -3.67 -19.96
C ASP A 84 13.31 -3.69 -20.45
N ARG A 85 12.98 -4.69 -21.27
CA ARG A 85 11.59 -5.01 -21.60
C ARG A 85 10.99 -5.90 -20.51
N VAL A 86 9.76 -5.59 -20.13
CA VAL A 86 9.00 -6.33 -19.12
C VAL A 86 7.62 -6.69 -19.66
N VAL A 87 7.12 -7.84 -19.22
CA VAL A 87 5.76 -8.32 -19.50
C VAL A 87 4.91 -8.14 -18.25
N HIS A 88 3.63 -7.86 -18.41
CA HIS A 88 2.66 -7.81 -17.32
C HIS A 88 2.78 -9.06 -16.44
N GLY A 89 2.91 -8.87 -15.13
CA GLY A 89 3.09 -9.94 -14.16
C GLY A 89 4.53 -10.43 -13.99
N GLN A 90 5.50 -9.91 -14.73
CA GLN A 90 6.92 -10.22 -14.51
C GLN A 90 7.40 -9.62 -13.19
N CYS A 91 8.19 -10.38 -12.41
CA CYS A 91 8.81 -9.85 -11.19
C CYS A 91 9.87 -8.80 -11.55
N VAL A 92 9.70 -7.59 -11.02
CA VAL A 92 10.59 -6.43 -11.21
C VAL A 92 11.26 -5.97 -9.92
N GLY A 93 10.78 -6.43 -8.76
CA GLY A 93 11.40 -6.18 -7.47
C GLY A 93 11.31 -7.39 -6.54
N GLN A 94 12.45 -7.84 -6.02
CA GLN A 94 12.55 -9.01 -5.14
C GLN A 94 12.76 -8.58 -3.69
N ILE A 95 12.26 -9.37 -2.75
CA ILE A 95 12.49 -9.13 -1.33
C ILE A 95 13.93 -9.51 -0.92
N PRO A 96 14.57 -8.77 0.00
CA PRO A 96 15.82 -9.21 0.61
C PRO A 96 15.64 -10.58 1.28
N HIS A 97 16.64 -11.45 1.13
CA HIS A 97 16.57 -12.81 1.67
C HIS A 97 16.37 -12.82 3.19
N GLY A 98 15.50 -13.70 3.70
CA GLY A 98 15.22 -13.83 5.13
C GLY A 98 14.41 -12.69 5.75
N THR A 99 13.84 -11.79 4.94
CA THR A 99 12.99 -10.69 5.41
C THR A 99 11.53 -10.91 5.07
N LEU A 100 10.63 -10.34 5.86
CA LEU A 100 9.20 -10.29 5.54
C LEU A 100 8.97 -9.21 4.49
N GLY A 101 8.30 -9.55 3.38
CA GLY A 101 7.92 -8.61 2.33
C GLY A 101 7.09 -9.28 1.23
N ALA A 102 6.83 -8.55 0.14
CA ALA A 102 6.16 -9.06 -1.05
C ALA A 102 6.92 -8.62 -2.31
N PRO A 103 7.19 -9.54 -3.27
CA PRO A 103 7.75 -9.18 -4.56
C PRO A 103 6.83 -8.25 -5.34
N ILE A 104 7.43 -7.39 -6.16
CA ILE A 104 6.73 -6.40 -6.99
C ILE A 104 6.80 -6.86 -8.43
N HIS A 105 5.65 -6.80 -9.11
CA HIS A 105 5.49 -7.24 -10.48
C HIS A 105 5.12 -6.07 -11.40
N ALA A 106 5.48 -6.18 -12.67
CA ALA A 106 5.12 -5.21 -13.71
C ALA A 106 3.60 -5.15 -13.87
N SER A 107 3.02 -3.96 -13.79
CA SER A 107 1.57 -3.75 -13.93
C SER A 107 1.13 -3.49 -15.37
N ILE A 108 2.07 -3.36 -16.30
CA ILE A 108 1.85 -3.23 -17.75
C ILE A 108 2.97 -3.94 -18.50
N ASP A 109 2.70 -4.33 -19.73
CA ASP A 109 3.73 -4.64 -20.73
C ASP A 109 4.46 -3.35 -21.14
N GLY A 110 5.76 -3.44 -21.37
CA GLY A 110 6.53 -2.34 -21.93
C GLY A 110 8.01 -2.33 -21.56
N MET A 111 8.54 -1.15 -21.29
CA MET A 111 9.96 -0.93 -21.02
C MET A 111 10.19 -0.16 -19.72
N VAL A 112 11.25 -0.52 -19.00
CA VAL A 112 11.72 0.20 -17.82
C VAL A 112 12.36 1.51 -18.25
N SER A 113 11.68 2.63 -18.01
CA SER A 113 12.22 3.95 -18.37
C SER A 113 13.18 4.50 -17.32
N ASP A 114 13.00 4.13 -16.05
CA ASP A 114 13.82 4.61 -14.95
C ASP A 114 13.78 3.68 -13.73
N VAL A 115 14.90 3.58 -13.02
CA VAL A 115 15.03 2.82 -11.76
C VAL A 115 15.74 3.69 -10.74
N THR A 116 15.07 3.92 -9.61
CA THR A 116 15.57 4.68 -8.48
C THR A 116 15.59 3.80 -7.23
N GLU A 117 16.22 4.28 -6.15
CA GLU A 117 16.23 3.58 -4.86
C GLU A 117 14.82 3.29 -4.30
N ASN A 118 13.82 4.08 -4.70
CA ASN A 118 12.48 4.02 -4.13
C ASN A 118 11.41 3.55 -5.11
N ALA A 119 11.69 3.50 -6.41
CA ALA A 119 10.68 3.25 -7.43
C ALA A 119 11.25 2.79 -8.78
N ILE A 120 10.44 2.03 -9.51
CA ILE A 120 10.65 1.61 -10.90
C ILE A 120 9.57 2.28 -11.76
N THR A 121 9.96 2.88 -12.88
CA THR A 121 9.03 3.51 -13.81
C THR A 121 8.97 2.71 -15.11
N LEU A 122 7.76 2.30 -15.51
CA LEU A 122 7.50 1.58 -16.74
C LEU A 122 6.73 2.48 -17.72
N VAL A 123 7.08 2.38 -19.00
CA VAL A 123 6.36 3.01 -20.11
C VAL A 123 5.84 1.91 -21.02
N ARG A 124 4.58 2.02 -21.42
CA ARG A 124 3.91 1.06 -22.29
C ARG A 124 4.63 0.98 -23.65
N GLY A 125 4.78 -0.24 -24.17
CA GLY A 125 5.41 -0.51 -25.46
C GLY A 125 5.40 -1.98 -25.84
#